data_AF-W4RML7-F1
#
_entry.id   AF-W4RML7-F1
#
_cell.length_a   1.000
_cell.length_b   1.000
_cell.length_c   1.000
_cell.angle_alpha   90.00
_cell.angle_beta   90.00
_cell.angle_gamma   90.00
#
_symmetry.space_group_name_H-M   'P 1'
#
loop_
_entity.id
_entity.type
_entity.pdbx_description
1 polymer ?
#
loop_
_entity_poly.entity_id
_entity_poly.type
_entity_poly.pdbx_seq_one_letter_code
_entity_poly.pdbx_strand_id
1 'polypeptide(L)'
;MLFIAINHIVRKLYFKKVENENHAAEKKKSGFWATVFKVELADIAFAVDSILAAVALAMTLPNTNLPKIGGMDGGKFLVIFAGGLIGLIIMRFAANLFVKLLQSRPGLEIAAFAIVGWVGVKLAVLTLGHKDIGVISYEFAHSVEWKLFFYTVLIGIAAAGWFMSKEKGQTQSA
;
A
#
# COMPACT_ATOMS: atom_id res chain seq x y z
N MET A 1 -13.93 8.01 4.14
CA MET A 1 -12.89 8.85 3.50
C MET A 1 -13.41 10.24 3.12
N LEU A 2 -14.50 10.37 2.36
CA LEU A 2 -15.04 11.68 1.93
C LEU A 2 -15.46 12.60 3.09
N PHE A 3 -16.07 12.04 4.14
CA PHE A 3 -16.48 12.78 5.34
C PHE A 3 -15.30 13.44 6.07
N ILE A 4 -14.16 12.74 6.15
CA ILE A 4 -12.95 13.28 6.79
C ILE A 4 -12.42 14.46 5.97
N ALA A 5 -12.44 14.37 4.64
CA ALA A 5 -12.00 15.45 3.75
C ALA A 5 -12.91 16.68 3.84
N ILE A 6 -14.23 16.49 3.78
CA ILE A 6 -15.21 17.60 3.87
C ILE A 6 -15.16 18.25 5.25
N ASN A 7 -15.12 17.45 6.32
CA ASN A 7 -15.01 17.97 7.67
C ASN A 7 -13.72 18.78 7.88
N HIS A 8 -12.59 18.34 7.28
CA HIS A 8 -11.32 19.06 7.40
C HIS A 8 -11.31 20.40 6.65
N ILE A 9 -11.94 20.47 5.48
CA ILE A 9 -12.02 21.69 4.66
C ILE A 9 -12.96 22.71 5.29
N VAL A 10 -14.13 22.27 5.76
CA VAL A 10 -15.13 23.15 6.39
C VAL A 10 -14.60 23.73 7.71
N ARG A 11 -13.95 22.91 8.56
CA ARG A 11 -13.33 23.42 9.80
C ARG A 11 -12.23 24.44 9.53
N LYS A 12 -11.43 24.22 8.48
CA LYS A 12 -10.29 25.09 8.15
C LYS A 12 -10.70 26.43 7.55
N LEU A 13 -11.84 26.50 6.86
CA LEU A 13 -12.36 27.74 6.26
C LEU A 13 -13.18 28.58 7.25
N TYR A 14 -13.93 27.94 8.17
CA TYR A 14 -14.83 28.66 9.08
C TYR A 14 -14.14 29.18 10.37
N PHE A 15 -13.08 28.52 10.84
CA PHE A 15 -12.43 28.85 12.14
C PHE A 15 -11.17 29.72 12.03
N LYS A 16 -10.91 30.37 10.88
CA LYS A 16 -9.68 31.14 10.64
C LYS A 16 -9.63 32.53 11.32
N LYS A 17 -10.41 32.81 12.36
CA LYS A 17 -10.42 34.13 13.03
C LYS A 17 -10.28 34.12 14.56
N VAL A 18 -9.83 33.02 15.14
CA VAL A 18 -9.35 32.99 16.54
C VAL A 18 -8.00 32.26 16.51
N GLU A 19 -6.94 32.96 16.13
CA GLU A 19 -5.94 33.46 17.10
C GLU A 19 -5.03 32.31 17.57
N ASN A 20 -3.95 32.05 16.84
CA ASN A 20 -2.62 32.61 17.08
C ASN A 20 -1.97 32.32 18.45
N GLU A 21 -2.46 31.36 19.24
CA GLU A 21 -1.78 30.95 20.48
C GLU A 21 -1.64 29.44 20.66
N ASN A 22 -1.25 28.68 19.63
CA ASN A 22 -0.82 27.29 19.84
C ASN A 22 0.34 26.91 18.93
N HIS A 23 1.44 27.64 19.08
CA HIS A 23 2.80 27.08 18.93
C HIS A 23 3.06 26.05 20.05
N ALA A 24 2.24 24.99 20.12
CA ALA A 24 2.41 23.86 21.04
C ALA A 24 1.42 22.72 20.69
N ALA A 25 1.16 22.45 19.40
CA ALA A 25 0.68 21.10 19.06
C ALA A 25 1.89 20.18 19.11
N GLU A 26 2.21 19.73 20.32
CA GLU A 26 3.04 18.57 20.57
C GLU A 26 2.85 17.56 19.44
N LYS A 27 3.95 17.16 18.80
CA LYS A 27 4.04 15.83 18.21
C LYS A 27 3.79 14.85 19.37
N LYS A 28 2.53 14.60 19.73
CA LYS A 28 2.16 13.44 20.54
C LYS A 28 2.63 12.25 19.72
N LYS A 29 3.82 11.77 20.06
CA LYS A 29 4.35 10.49 19.60
C LYS A 29 3.18 9.53 19.75
N SER A 30 2.60 9.09 18.62
CA SER A 30 1.64 8.00 18.59
C SER A 30 2.13 6.97 19.60
N GLY A 31 1.34 6.73 20.65
CA GLY A 31 1.76 5.82 21.72
C GLY A 31 2.23 4.51 21.09
N PHE A 32 3.30 3.91 21.61
CA PHE A 32 3.90 2.68 21.09
C PHE A 32 2.85 1.66 20.64
N TRP A 33 1.80 1.47 21.44
CA TRP A 33 0.64 0.61 21.16
C TRP A 33 -0.19 1.01 19.93
N ALA A 34 -0.43 2.30 19.70
CA ALA A 34 -1.14 2.76 18.51
C ALA A 34 -0.29 2.58 17.24
N THR A 35 1.04 2.67 17.37
CA THR A 35 1.97 2.39 16.26
C THR A 35 2.03 0.89 15.96
N VAL A 36 2.15 0.03 16.98
CA VAL A 36 2.10 -1.43 16.83
C VAL A 36 0.79 -1.88 16.19
N PHE A 37 -0.35 -1.36 16.66
CA PHE A 37 -1.66 -1.69 16.10
C PHE A 37 -1.77 -1.33 14.60
N LYS A 38 -1.25 -0.18 14.18
CA LYS A 38 -1.25 0.23 12.76
C LYS A 38 -0.40 -0.68 11.89
N VAL A 39 0.75 -1.12 12.41
CA VAL A 39 1.65 -2.05 11.70
C VAL A 39 0.98 -3.43 11.59
N GLU A 40 0.43 -3.93 12.69
CA GLU A 40 -0.26 -5.24 12.71
C GLU A 40 -1.46 -5.27 11.76
N LEU A 41 -2.26 -4.20 11.72
CA LEU A 41 -3.40 -4.13 10.81
C LEU A 41 -2.97 -4.16 9.32
N ALA A 42 -1.84 -3.54 8.99
CA ALA A 42 -1.29 -3.59 7.64
C ALA A 42 -0.77 -4.99 7.30
N ASP A 43 -0.10 -5.65 8.26
CA ASP A 43 0.40 -7.02 8.09
C ASP A 43 -0.75 -8.02 7.90
N ILE A 44 -1.87 -7.87 8.62
CA ILE A 44 -3.08 -8.69 8.43
C ILE A 44 -3.65 -8.50 7.02
N ALA A 45 -3.77 -7.25 6.55
CA ALA A 45 -4.29 -6.95 5.22
C ALA A 45 -3.44 -7.60 4.12
N PHE A 46 -2.11 -7.60 4.30
CA PHE A 46 -1.20 -8.26 3.36
C PHE A 46 -1.24 -9.79 3.44
N ALA A 47 -1.39 -10.36 4.65
CA ALA A 47 -1.50 -11.80 4.83
C ALA A 47 -2.73 -12.38 4.13
N VAL A 48 -3.86 -11.67 4.17
CA VAL A 48 -5.07 -12.06 3.44
C VAL A 48 -4.81 -12.13 1.93
N ASP A 49 -4.18 -11.11 1.35
CA ASP A 49 -3.85 -11.08 -0.08
C ASP A 49 -2.91 -12.23 -0.47
N SER A 50 -1.86 -12.47 0.34
CA SER A 50 -0.91 -13.56 0.11
C SER A 50 -1.56 -14.94 0.18
N ILE A 51 -2.49 -15.15 1.12
CA ILE A 51 -3.24 -16.41 1.21
C ILE A 51 -4.18 -16.56 0.01
N LEU A 52 -4.92 -15.50 -0.37
CA LEU A 52 -5.83 -15.57 -1.52
C LEU A 52 -5.07 -15.82 -2.84
N ALA A 53 -3.90 -15.22 -3.02
CA ALA A 53 -3.02 -15.51 -4.16
C ALA A 53 -2.53 -16.96 -4.16
N ALA A 54 -2.12 -17.48 -3.00
CA ALA A 54 -1.68 -18.87 -2.87
C ALA A 54 -2.84 -19.86 -3.08
N VAL A 55 -4.06 -19.51 -2.64
CA VAL A 55 -5.29 -20.28 -2.92
C VAL A 55 -5.56 -20.31 -4.42
N ALA A 56 -5.51 -19.16 -5.09
CA ALA A 56 -5.71 -19.09 -6.54
C ALA A 56 -4.71 -19.99 -7.29
N LEU A 57 -3.43 -19.97 -6.91
CA LEU A 57 -2.42 -20.87 -7.47
C LEU A 57 -2.70 -22.34 -7.14
N ALA A 58 -3.02 -22.66 -5.88
CA ALA A 58 -3.29 -24.03 -5.46
C ALA A 58 -4.50 -24.65 -6.16
N MET A 59 -5.53 -23.85 -6.50
CA MET A 59 -6.68 -24.32 -7.27
C MET A 59 -6.33 -24.71 -8.71
N THR A 60 -5.25 -24.15 -9.28
CA THR A 60 -4.78 -24.51 -10.63
C THR A 60 -3.90 -25.76 -10.68
N LEU A 61 -3.41 -26.24 -9.54
CA LEU A 61 -2.53 -27.40 -9.47
C LEU A 61 -3.32 -28.72 -9.54
N PRO A 62 -2.78 -29.76 -10.20
CA PRO A 62 -3.36 -31.10 -10.15
C PRO A 62 -3.29 -31.65 -8.73
N ASN A 63 -4.19 -32.59 -8.41
CA ASN A 63 -4.13 -33.28 -7.12
C ASN A 63 -2.90 -34.18 -7.06
N THR A 64 -2.34 -34.33 -5.87
CA THR A 64 -1.13 -35.10 -5.59
C THR A 64 -1.49 -36.37 -4.79
N ASN A 65 -0.55 -37.32 -4.71
CA ASN A 65 -0.69 -38.51 -3.87
C ASN A 65 -0.34 -38.26 -2.40
N LEU A 66 -0.25 -37.00 -1.97
CA LEU A 66 0.04 -36.62 -0.59
C LEU A 66 -1.19 -36.84 0.30
N PRO A 67 -1.00 -37.17 1.60
CA PRO A 67 -2.11 -37.32 2.53
C PRO A 67 -2.91 -36.03 2.62
N LYS A 68 -4.23 -36.16 2.66
CA LYS A 68 -5.14 -35.01 2.76
C LYS A 68 -5.02 -34.35 4.12
N ILE A 69 -4.93 -33.02 4.13
CA ILE A 69 -4.88 -32.20 5.35
C ILE A 69 -6.13 -31.31 5.35
N GLY A 70 -6.97 -31.44 6.37
CA GLY A 70 -8.17 -30.60 6.51
C GLY A 70 -9.20 -30.75 5.36
N GLY A 71 -9.27 -31.94 4.74
CA GLY A 71 -10.18 -32.21 3.61
C GLY A 71 -9.67 -31.78 2.23
N MET A 72 -8.50 -31.14 2.16
CA MET A 72 -7.84 -30.74 0.90
C MET A 72 -6.62 -31.62 0.60
N ASP A 73 -6.24 -31.69 -0.67
CA ASP A 73 -4.97 -32.28 -1.12
C ASP A 73 -3.77 -31.71 -0.33
N GLY A 74 -2.89 -32.58 0.16
CA GLY A 74 -1.74 -32.16 0.97
C GLY A 74 -0.79 -31.21 0.24
N GLY A 75 -0.59 -31.40 -1.07
CA GLY A 75 0.21 -30.50 -1.89
C GLY A 75 -0.40 -29.10 -2.00
N LYS A 76 -1.72 -29.02 -2.23
CA LYS A 76 -2.45 -27.74 -2.27
C LYS A 76 -2.43 -27.02 -0.92
N PHE A 77 -2.63 -27.74 0.18
CA PHE A 77 -2.52 -27.18 1.52
C PHE A 77 -1.12 -26.61 1.77
N LEU A 78 -0.07 -27.34 1.42
CA LEU A 78 1.31 -26.89 1.58
C LEU A 78 1.60 -25.63 0.77
N VAL A 79 1.08 -25.52 -0.46
CA VAL A 79 1.24 -24.30 -1.27
C VAL A 79 0.56 -23.11 -0.62
N ILE A 80 -0.67 -23.26 -0.11
CA ILE A 80 -1.40 -22.18 0.58
C ILE A 80 -0.67 -21.80 1.87
N PHE A 81 -0.29 -22.79 2.68
CA PHE A 81 0.41 -22.58 3.94
C PHE A 81 1.78 -21.92 3.73
N ALA A 82 2.58 -22.44 2.81
CA ALA A 82 3.88 -21.86 2.47
C ALA A 82 3.74 -20.47 1.85
N GLY A 83 2.76 -20.26 0.97
CA GLY A 83 2.49 -18.95 0.37
C GLY A 83 2.16 -17.87 1.40
N GLY A 84 1.27 -18.19 2.35
CA GLY A 84 0.94 -17.30 3.47
C GLY A 84 2.14 -17.05 4.40
N LEU A 85 2.86 -18.11 4.77
CA LEU A 85 4.01 -18.02 5.68
C LEU A 85 5.18 -17.26 5.05
N ILE A 86 5.54 -17.58 3.81
CA ILE A 86 6.61 -16.90 3.06
C ILE A 86 6.24 -15.44 2.82
N GLY A 87 4.99 -15.15 2.43
CA GLY A 87 4.52 -13.77 2.23
C GLY A 87 4.69 -12.91 3.48
N LEU A 88 4.28 -13.42 4.64
CA LEU A 88 4.44 -12.74 5.93
C LEU A 88 5.92 -12.51 6.27
N ILE A 89 6.77 -13.54 6.10
CA ILE A 89 8.20 -13.46 6.42
C ILE A 89 8.90 -12.44 5.51
N ILE A 90 8.66 -12.50 4.20
CA ILE A 90 9.30 -11.59 3.22
C ILE A 90 8.91 -10.15 3.51
N MET A 91 7.64 -9.86 3.79
CA MET A 91 7.22 -8.50 4.13
C MET A 91 7.91 -7.96 5.36
N ARG A 92 8.08 -8.80 6.39
CA ARG A 92 8.75 -8.39 7.62
C ARG A 92 10.21 -8.00 7.38
N PHE A 93 10.91 -8.72 6.50
CA PHE A 93 12.25 -8.33 6.09
C PHE A 93 12.26 -7.11 5.15
N ALA A 94 11.33 -7.05 4.20
CA ALA A 94 11.20 -5.95 3.25
C ALA A 94 10.93 -4.62 3.95
N ALA A 95 10.05 -4.59 4.96
CA ALA A 95 9.77 -3.40 5.76
C ALA A 95 11.03 -2.88 6.47
N ASN A 96 11.85 -3.77 7.03
CA ASN A 96 13.11 -3.38 7.68
C ASN A 96 14.13 -2.80 6.67
N LEU A 97 14.25 -3.40 5.49
CA LEU A 97 15.10 -2.88 4.42
C LEU A 97 14.57 -1.54 3.89
N PHE A 98 13.26 -1.42 3.75
CA PHE A 98 12.58 -0.21 3.29
C PHE A 98 12.78 0.94 4.27
N VAL A 99 12.60 0.72 5.57
CA VAL A 99 12.87 1.73 6.60
C VAL A 99 14.33 2.21 6.55
N LYS A 100 15.31 1.30 6.40
CA LYS A 100 16.72 1.67 6.24
C LYS A 100 16.99 2.48 4.96
N LEU A 101 16.32 2.13 3.86
CA LEU A 101 16.42 2.85 2.59
C LEU A 101 15.85 4.27 2.72
N LEU A 102 14.69 4.42 3.37
CA LEU A 102 14.07 5.72 3.60
C LEU A 102 14.92 6.62 4.51
N GLN A 103 15.55 6.05 5.55
CA GLN A 103 16.50 6.79 6.39
C GLN A 103 17.71 7.30 5.59
N SER A 104 18.19 6.52 4.61
CA SER A 104 19.31 6.90 3.75
C SER A 104 18.92 7.89 2.64
N ARG A 105 17.68 7.83 2.15
CA ARG A 105 17.18 8.64 1.02
C ARG A 105 15.75 9.12 1.33
N PRO A 106 15.57 10.19 2.13
CA PRO A 106 14.23 10.66 2.51
C PRO A 106 13.39 11.15 1.33
N GLY A 107 14.02 11.55 0.21
CA GLY A 107 13.31 11.91 -1.04
C GLY A 107 12.56 10.73 -1.68
N LEU A 108 13.00 9.49 -1.46
CA LEU A 108 12.31 8.29 -1.97
C LEU A 108 11.03 7.96 -1.20
N GLU A 109 10.86 8.44 0.04
CA GLU A 109 9.69 8.16 0.87
C GLU A 109 8.41 8.66 0.21
N ILE A 110 8.42 9.93 -0.20
CA ILE A 110 7.27 10.59 -0.83
C ILE A 110 6.93 9.89 -2.15
N ALA A 111 7.95 9.54 -2.93
CA ALA A 111 7.77 8.85 -4.20
C ALA A 111 7.18 7.44 -4.00
N ALA A 112 7.69 6.69 -3.03
CA ALA A 112 7.20 5.36 -2.72
C ALA A 112 5.74 5.39 -2.25
N PHE A 113 5.37 6.32 -1.36
CA PHE A 113 3.98 6.48 -0.94
C PHE A 113 3.06 6.94 -2.08
N ALA A 114 3.53 7.83 -2.96
CA ALA A 114 2.78 8.25 -4.14
C ALA A 114 2.55 7.08 -5.13
N ILE A 115 3.57 6.24 -5.36
CA ILE A 115 3.45 5.04 -6.19
C ILE A 115 2.44 4.06 -5.59
N VAL A 116 2.55 3.74 -4.29
CA VAL A 116 1.62 2.83 -3.60
C VAL A 116 0.19 3.36 -3.66
N GLY A 117 -0.01 4.67 -3.41
CA GLY A 117 -1.31 5.32 -3.55
C GLY A 117 -1.87 5.24 -4.96
N TRP A 118 -1.03 5.48 -5.98
CA TRP A 118 -1.42 5.40 -7.39
C TRP A 118 -1.81 3.98 -7.82
N VAL A 119 -1.06 2.96 -7.37
CA VAL A 119 -1.42 1.55 -7.55
C VAL A 119 -2.77 1.24 -6.89
N GLY A 120 -3.03 1.79 -5.70
CA GLY A 120 -4.32 1.67 -5.04
C GLY A 120 -5.48 2.24 -5.86
N VAL A 121 -5.29 3.37 -6.54
CA VAL A 121 -6.29 3.93 -7.47
C VAL A 121 -6.55 2.98 -8.64
N LYS A 122 -5.52 2.37 -9.22
CA LYS A 122 -5.69 1.38 -10.29
C LYS A 122 -6.49 0.17 -9.84
N LEU A 123 -6.20 -0.36 -8.65
CA LEU A 123 -6.97 -1.48 -8.09
C LEU A 123 -8.42 -1.08 -7.82
N ALA A 124 -8.67 0.11 -7.30
CA ALA A 124 -10.03 0.62 -7.10
C ALA A 124 -10.80 0.75 -8.43
N VAL A 125 -10.17 1.29 -9.49
CA VAL A 125 -10.78 1.40 -10.83
C VAL A 125 -11.06 0.02 -11.43
N LEU A 126 -10.15 -0.94 -11.28
CA LEU A 126 -10.35 -2.32 -11.71
C LEU A 126 -11.52 -2.99 -11.00
N THR A 127 -11.62 -2.82 -9.68
CA THR A 127 -12.71 -3.36 -8.88
C THR A 127 -14.05 -2.70 -9.23
N LEU A 128 -14.10 -1.37 -9.34
CA LEU A 128 -15.32 -0.64 -9.71
C LEU A 128 -15.75 -0.90 -11.16
N GLY A 129 -14.81 -1.24 -12.04
CA GLY A 129 -15.06 -1.66 -13.42
C GLY A 129 -15.35 -3.15 -13.57
N HIS A 130 -15.37 -3.92 -12.48
CA HIS A 130 -15.70 -5.35 -12.55
C HIS A 130 -17.17 -5.53 -12.95
N LYS A 131 -17.47 -6.58 -13.73
CA LYS A 131 -18.80 -6.82 -14.30
C LYS A 131 -19.90 -6.92 -13.24
N ASP A 132 -19.54 -7.38 -12.04
CA ASP A 132 -20.47 -7.54 -10.92
C ASP A 132 -20.72 -6.26 -10.11
N ILE A 133 -19.85 -5.25 -10.25
CA ILE A 133 -19.96 -3.97 -9.53
C ILE A 133 -20.54 -2.87 -10.43
N GLY A 134 -20.17 -2.85 -11.72
CA GLY A 134 -20.86 -2.08 -12.77
C GLY A 134 -20.87 -0.56 -12.61
N VAL A 135 -20.09 0.01 -11.69
CA VAL A 135 -20.04 1.47 -11.43
C VAL A 135 -19.27 2.19 -12.55
N ILE A 136 -18.25 1.55 -13.11
CA ILE A 136 -17.45 2.05 -14.24
C ILE A 136 -17.51 1.02 -15.37
N SER A 137 -17.42 1.44 -16.63
CA SER A 137 -17.46 0.49 -17.74
C SER A 137 -16.25 -0.45 -17.71
N TYR A 138 -16.52 -1.75 -17.91
CA TYR A 138 -15.48 -2.79 -17.93
C TYR A 138 -14.43 -2.52 -19.02
N GLU A 139 -14.87 -2.03 -20.18
CA GLU A 139 -13.99 -1.64 -21.27
C GLU A 139 -13.05 -0.50 -20.89
N PHE A 140 -13.53 0.51 -20.17
CA PHE A 140 -12.68 1.61 -19.71
C PHE A 140 -11.60 1.11 -18.74
N ALA A 141 -11.98 0.29 -17.74
CA ALA A 141 -11.05 -0.25 -16.75
C ALA A 141 -9.97 -1.16 -17.37
N HIS A 142 -10.26 -1.84 -18.48
CA HIS A 142 -9.32 -2.69 -19.22
C HIS A 142 -8.69 -2.04 -20.46
N SER A 143 -9.10 -0.81 -20.79
CA SER A 143 -8.68 -0.10 -22.00
C SER A 143 -7.16 0.09 -22.07
N VAL A 144 -6.63 0.10 -23.29
CA VAL A 144 -5.22 0.37 -23.56
C VAL A 144 -4.86 1.80 -23.16
N GLU A 145 -5.78 2.75 -23.38
CA GLU A 145 -5.65 4.16 -23.02
C GLU A 145 -5.45 4.35 -21.51
N TRP A 146 -6.28 3.69 -20.69
CA TRP A 146 -6.16 3.74 -19.24
C TRP A 146 -4.85 3.11 -18.75
N LYS A 147 -4.46 1.96 -19.30
CA LYS A 147 -3.18 1.31 -18.99
C LYS A 147 -2.01 2.23 -19.31
N LEU A 148 -2.01 2.84 -20.49
CA LEU A 148 -0.95 3.74 -20.94
C LEU A 148 -0.85 4.95 -20.01
N PHE A 149 -1.97 5.63 -19.74
CA PHE A 149 -2.02 6.74 -18.80
C PHE A 149 -1.49 6.35 -17.41
N PHE A 150 -1.93 5.20 -16.89
CA PHE A 150 -1.49 4.70 -15.59
C PHE A 150 0.03 4.52 -15.53
N TYR A 151 0.62 3.84 -16.51
CA TYR A 151 2.07 3.59 -16.53
C TYR A 151 2.87 4.87 -16.79
N THR A 152 2.37 5.79 -17.62
CA THR A 152 3.00 7.11 -17.83
C THR A 152 3.07 7.89 -16.52
N VAL A 153 1.98 7.98 -15.76
CA VAL A 153 1.97 8.66 -14.46
C VAL A 153 2.88 7.95 -13.46
N LEU A 154 2.87 6.62 -13.43
CA LEU A 154 3.72 5.84 -12.54
C LEU A 154 5.22 6.08 -12.79
N ILE A 155 5.64 6.06 -14.05
CA ILE A 155 7.02 6.39 -14.45
C ILE A 155 7.35 7.84 -14.12
N GLY A 156 6.40 8.77 -14.33
CA GLY A 156 6.57 10.17 -13.98
C GLY A 156 6.83 10.38 -12.48
N ILE A 157 6.06 9.72 -11.62
CA ILE A 157 6.26 9.76 -10.16
C ILE A 157 7.62 9.15 -9.77
N ALA A 158 7.99 8.02 -10.36
CA ALA A 158 9.26 7.37 -10.09
C ALA A 158 10.45 8.25 -10.51
N ALA A 159 10.40 8.85 -11.70
CA ALA A 159 11.41 9.77 -12.19
C ALA A 159 11.51 11.03 -11.31
N ALA A 160 10.37 11.66 -11.00
CA ALA A 160 10.34 12.82 -10.11
C ALA A 160 10.91 12.50 -8.73
N GLY A 161 10.54 11.35 -8.15
CA GLY A 161 11.09 10.85 -6.89
C GLY A 161 12.61 10.65 -6.93
N TRP A 162 13.12 10.09 -8.03
CA TRP A 162 14.55 9.89 -8.22
C TRP A 162 15.31 11.21 -8.34
N PHE A 163 14.81 12.16 -9.14
CA PHE A 163 15.44 13.48 -9.32
C PHE A 163 15.39 14.34 -8.06
N MET A 164 14.27 14.30 -7.30
CA MET A 164 14.13 14.98 -6.02
C MET A 164 14.95 14.33 -4.90
N SER A 165 15.43 13.10 -5.10
CA SER A 165 16.30 12.39 -4.15
C SER A 165 17.79 12.75 -4.28
N LYS A 166 18.16 13.78 -5.05
CA LYS A 166 19.52 14.34 -4.99
C LYS A 166 19.80 14.78 -3.55
N GLU A 167 20.96 14.33 -3.04
CA GLU A 167 21.44 14.61 -1.68
C GLU A 167 21.23 16.07 -1.33
N LYS A 168 20.61 16.32 -0.17
CA LYS A 168 21.00 17.49 0.61
C LYS A 168 22.48 17.30 0.94
N GLY A 169 23.34 17.84 0.07
CA GLY A 169 24.69 18.21 0.47
C GLY A 169 24.54 19.06 1.71
N GLN A 170 25.16 18.62 2.82
CA GLN A 170 25.32 19.45 3.99
C GLN A 170 26.28 20.59 3.62
N THR A 171 25.71 21.65 3.06
CA THR A 171 26.25 23.00 3.15
C THR A 171 25.58 23.68 4.34
N GLN A 172 26.43 24.33 5.15
CA GLN A 172 26.18 25.24 6.29
C GLN A 172 26.11 24.58 7.69
N SER A 173 26.91 24.98 8.67
CA SER A 173 27.90 26.07 8.78
C SER A 173 28.87 25.81 9.93
N ALA A 174 30.06 26.41 9.80
CA ALA A 174 31.03 26.66 10.87
C ALA A 174 30.43 27.42 12.07
#